data_AF-A0A1I6VFI0-F1
#
_entry.id   AF-A0A1I6VFI0-F1
#
_cell.length_a   1.000
_cell.length_b   1.000
_cell.length_c   1.000
_cell.angle_alpha   90.00
_cell.angle_beta   90.00
_cell.angle_gamma   90.00
#
_symmetry.space_group_name_H-M   'P 1'
#
loop_
_entity.id
_entity.type
_entity.pdbx_description
1 polymer ?
#
loop_
_entity_poly.entity_id
_entity_poly.type
_entity_poly.pdbx_seq_one_letter_code
_entity_poly.pdbx_strand_id
1 'polypeptide(L)'
;MSPSMHVPGASLTASELGVLRHTAQEHSDVWEAQDWPGAVLVADFRPSMLRGQLRAFRSVAAAEALALIGWRVALDGGWVALLALGASAPVVVPATRGEAGMQKVIAGLVGAHEMAEAMALAGRFDDPPLALGLQKVDELALPGALLVIASSFQVPGPGLAARVEALARAHLLRLLHVTDGEGMETGKGCGLVSLDANLPPEQAAPFLGRALR
;
A
#
# COMPACT_ATOMS: atom_id res chain seq x y z
N MET A 1 -4.61 -31.83 -9.63
CA MET A 1 -4.04 -30.46 -9.63
C MET A 1 -4.95 -29.62 -10.48
N SER A 2 -5.92 -28.93 -9.89
CA SER A 2 -6.77 -28.01 -10.64
C SER A 2 -5.93 -26.81 -11.04
N PRO A 3 -5.92 -26.39 -12.32
CA PRO A 3 -5.25 -25.16 -12.69
C PRO A 3 -5.99 -24.02 -11.99
N SER A 4 -5.33 -23.40 -11.02
CA SER A 4 -5.79 -22.17 -10.40
C SER A 4 -5.99 -21.16 -11.53
N MET A 5 -7.24 -20.76 -11.77
CA MET A 5 -7.60 -19.74 -12.73
C MET A 5 -6.97 -18.44 -12.24
N HIS A 6 -5.81 -18.08 -12.81
CA HIS A 6 -5.23 -16.76 -12.61
C HIS A 6 -6.17 -15.77 -13.29
N VAL A 7 -6.87 -14.98 -12.47
CA VAL A 7 -7.67 -13.86 -12.96
C VAL A 7 -6.71 -12.66 -12.99
N PRO A 8 -6.37 -12.13 -14.18
CA PRO A 8 -5.49 -10.97 -14.28
C PRO A 8 -6.01 -9.84 -13.39
N GLY A 9 -5.10 -9.23 -12.61
CA GLY A 9 -5.42 -8.15 -11.68
C GLY A 9 -6.13 -8.58 -10.39
N ALA A 10 -6.50 -9.85 -10.22
CA ALA A 10 -6.98 -10.36 -8.94
C ALA A 10 -5.83 -10.84 -8.04
N SER A 11 -4.71 -11.28 -8.63
CA SER A 11 -3.56 -11.82 -7.91
C SER A 11 -2.36 -10.89 -7.99
N LEU A 12 -1.48 -11.02 -7.01
CA LEU A 12 -0.27 -10.20 -6.86
C LEU A 12 0.98 -11.07 -7.02
N THR A 13 1.89 -10.72 -7.93
CA THR A 13 3.15 -11.47 -8.09
C THR A 13 4.38 -10.64 -7.77
N ALA A 14 5.43 -11.31 -7.27
CA ALA A 14 6.70 -10.66 -6.97
C ALA A 14 7.39 -10.09 -8.22
N SER A 15 7.24 -10.76 -9.37
CA SER A 15 7.81 -10.31 -10.64
C SER A 15 7.16 -9.00 -11.12
N GLU A 16 5.84 -8.87 -11.02
CA GLU A 16 5.13 -7.65 -11.44
C GLU A 16 5.54 -6.47 -10.55
N LEU A 17 5.55 -6.65 -9.23
CA LEU A 17 5.99 -5.61 -8.29
C LEU A 17 7.49 -5.28 -8.43
N GLY A 18 8.31 -6.25 -8.81
CA GLY A 18 9.74 -6.05 -9.07
C GLY A 18 10.00 -5.16 -10.28
N VAL A 19 9.22 -5.33 -11.36
CA VAL A 19 9.35 -4.53 -12.60
C VAL A 19 9.03 -3.06 -12.37
N LEU A 20 8.13 -2.74 -11.41
CA LEU A 20 7.79 -1.36 -11.06
C LEU A 20 8.96 -0.51 -10.57
N ARG A 21 10.10 -1.12 -10.24
CA ARG A 21 11.35 -0.40 -10.00
C ARG A 21 11.72 0.50 -11.17
N HIS A 22 11.56 0.02 -12.41
CA HIS A 22 11.93 0.80 -13.60
C HIS A 22 11.01 2.02 -13.74
N THR A 23 9.70 1.83 -13.60
CA THR A 23 8.71 2.92 -13.56
C THR A 23 9.04 3.95 -12.47
N ALA A 24 9.44 3.50 -11.28
CA ALA A 24 9.84 4.41 -10.20
C ALA A 24 11.13 5.20 -10.52
N GLN A 25 12.05 4.63 -11.30
CA GLN A 25 13.26 5.31 -11.78
C GLN A 25 12.94 6.36 -12.85
N GLU A 26 12.15 5.99 -13.85
CA GLU A 26 11.77 6.86 -14.97
C GLU A 26 11.03 8.12 -14.52
N HIS A 27 10.21 7.98 -13.47
CA HIS A 27 9.44 9.10 -12.93
C HIS A 27 10.13 9.85 -11.79
N SER A 28 11.42 9.63 -11.55
CA SER A 28 12.18 10.21 -10.44
C SER A 28 12.00 11.74 -10.29
N ASP A 29 12.00 12.49 -11.39
CA ASP A 29 11.83 13.96 -11.40
C ASP A 29 10.51 14.46 -10.78
N VAL A 30 9.48 13.61 -10.72
CA VAL A 30 8.16 13.98 -10.19
C VAL A 30 8.13 13.93 -8.66
N TRP A 31 9.01 13.10 -8.08
CA TRP A 31 9.26 12.97 -6.65
C TRP A 31 10.33 14.01 -6.33
N GLU A 32 9.93 15.19 -5.86
CA GLU A 32 10.91 16.16 -5.38
C GLU A 32 11.85 15.47 -4.38
N ALA A 33 13.13 15.84 -4.37
CA ALA A 33 14.13 15.29 -3.46
C ALA A 33 13.76 15.61 -2.00
N GLN A 34 12.81 14.85 -1.47
CA GLN A 34 12.61 14.72 -0.05
C GLN A 34 13.54 13.61 0.40
N ASP A 35 14.54 14.00 1.19
CA ASP A 35 15.41 13.06 1.89
C ASP A 35 14.63 12.38 3.03
N TRP A 36 13.56 11.64 2.70
CA TRP A 36 12.91 10.78 3.69
C TRP A 36 13.93 9.71 4.08
N PRO A 37 14.26 9.55 5.38
CA PRO A 37 15.21 8.55 5.81
C PRO A 37 14.72 7.12 5.50
N GLY A 38 13.40 6.95 5.34
CA GLY A 38 12.74 5.75 4.87
C GLY A 38 11.22 5.87 4.88
N ALA A 39 10.54 4.76 4.61
CA ALA A 39 9.08 4.69 4.56
C ALA A 39 8.51 3.44 5.24
N VAL A 40 7.39 3.63 5.95
CA VAL A 40 6.50 2.55 6.39
C VAL A 40 5.33 2.48 5.43
N LEU A 41 5.21 1.34 4.76
CA LEU A 41 4.16 1.04 3.80
C LEU A 41 3.09 0.20 4.50
N VAL A 42 1.85 0.69 4.56
CA VAL A 42 0.73 -0.02 5.16
C VAL A 42 -0.24 -0.45 4.06
N ALA A 43 -0.28 -1.76 3.79
CA ALA A 43 -1.15 -2.36 2.78
C ALA A 43 -2.41 -2.92 3.43
N ASP A 44 -3.59 -2.57 2.91
CA ASP A 44 -4.86 -3.15 3.34
C ASP A 44 -5.30 -4.27 2.38
N PHE A 45 -5.32 -5.51 2.87
CA PHE A 45 -5.83 -6.70 2.17
C PHE A 45 -7.03 -7.32 2.91
N ARG A 46 -7.76 -6.53 3.69
CA ARG A 46 -9.04 -6.97 4.28
C ARG A 46 -10.09 -7.26 3.19
N PRO A 47 -11.18 -7.98 3.49
CA PRO A 47 -12.19 -8.37 2.50
C PRO A 47 -12.73 -7.21 1.63
N SER A 48 -12.90 -6.00 2.15
CA SER A 48 -13.28 -4.80 1.36
C SER A 48 -12.29 -4.42 0.24
N MET A 49 -11.06 -4.91 0.31
CA MET A 49 -10.00 -4.66 -0.66
C MET A 49 -9.88 -5.77 -1.73
N LEU A 50 -10.42 -6.97 -1.48
CA LEU A 50 -10.37 -8.12 -2.40
C LEU A 50 -11.49 -8.07 -3.45
N ARG A 51 -11.59 -6.93 -4.14
CA ARG A 51 -12.58 -6.65 -5.19
C ARG A 51 -12.05 -5.61 -6.15
N GLY A 52 -12.52 -5.66 -7.39
CA GLY A 52 -12.22 -4.70 -8.44
C GLY A 52 -13.29 -4.71 -9.51
N GLN A 53 -13.32 -3.68 -10.36
CA GLN A 53 -14.32 -3.56 -11.43
C GLN A 53 -13.78 -3.93 -12.81
N LEU A 54 -12.65 -3.35 -13.25
CA LEU A 54 -12.16 -3.51 -14.63
C LEU A 54 -10.76 -4.10 -14.72
N ARG A 55 -9.78 -3.51 -14.03
CA ARG A 55 -8.36 -3.91 -14.17
C ARG A 55 -7.91 -4.82 -13.05
N ALA A 56 -8.02 -4.35 -11.82
CA ALA A 56 -7.41 -5.00 -10.68
C ALA A 56 -8.26 -4.86 -9.42
N PHE A 57 -8.01 -5.75 -8.47
CA PHE A 57 -8.52 -5.57 -7.11
C PHE A 57 -7.90 -4.32 -6.49
N ARG A 58 -8.64 -3.67 -5.59
CA ARG A 58 -8.13 -2.55 -4.80
C ARG A 58 -6.89 -2.95 -4.01
N SER A 59 -6.82 -4.19 -3.51
CA SER A 59 -5.63 -4.76 -2.86
C SER A 59 -4.42 -4.75 -3.80
N VAL A 60 -4.58 -5.20 -5.03
CA VAL A 60 -3.51 -5.24 -6.04
C VAL A 60 -3.07 -3.82 -6.40
N ALA A 61 -4.00 -2.91 -6.69
CA ALA A 61 -3.69 -1.51 -6.99
C ALA A 61 -2.99 -0.80 -5.80
N ALA A 62 -3.43 -1.08 -4.57
CA ALA A 62 -2.77 -0.60 -3.36
C ALA A 62 -1.32 -1.09 -3.27
N ALA A 63 -1.09 -2.38 -3.52
CA ALA A 63 0.24 -2.99 -3.47
C ALA A 63 1.17 -2.43 -4.55
N GLU A 64 0.67 -2.24 -5.77
CA GLU A 64 1.42 -1.61 -6.87
C GLU A 64 1.82 -0.17 -6.54
N ALA A 65 0.89 0.63 -6.02
CA ALA A 65 1.18 2.01 -5.60
C ALA A 65 2.20 2.06 -4.46
N LEU A 66 2.06 1.21 -3.44
CA LEU A 66 3.04 1.10 -2.36
C LEU A 66 4.40 0.61 -2.87
N ALA A 67 4.44 -0.28 -3.87
CA ALA A 67 5.68 -0.74 -4.48
C ALA A 67 6.39 0.37 -5.25
N LEU A 68 5.67 1.21 -6.01
CA LEU A 68 6.24 2.40 -6.67
C LEU A 68 6.89 3.35 -5.65
N ILE A 69 6.17 3.65 -4.56
CA ILE A 69 6.67 4.52 -3.48
C ILE A 69 7.88 3.90 -2.78
N GLY A 70 7.78 2.62 -2.42
CA GLY A 70 8.86 1.90 -1.76
C GLY A 70 10.11 1.81 -2.62
N TRP A 71 9.96 1.55 -3.93
CA TRP A 71 11.07 1.55 -4.86
C TRP A 71 11.73 2.92 -4.95
N ARG A 72 10.94 4.00 -5.00
CA ARG A 72 11.50 5.36 -4.99
C ARG A 72 12.39 5.58 -3.77
N VAL A 73 11.86 5.34 -2.57
CA VAL A 73 12.60 5.48 -1.30
C VAL A 73 13.85 4.61 -1.27
N ALA A 74 13.76 3.37 -1.73
CA ALA A 74 14.88 2.44 -1.75
C ALA A 74 15.97 2.82 -2.76
N LEU A 75 15.58 3.36 -3.92
CA LEU A 75 16.51 3.85 -4.95
C LEU A 75 17.26 5.09 -4.47
N ASP A 76 16.66 5.89 -3.58
CA ASP A 76 17.30 7.03 -2.91
C ASP A 76 18.15 6.60 -1.70
N GLY A 77 18.29 5.29 -1.46
CA GLY A 77 19.11 4.71 -0.38
C GLY A 77 18.40 4.65 0.99
N GLY A 78 17.13 5.03 1.06
CA GLY A 78 16.29 4.94 2.25
C GLY A 78 16.00 3.49 2.68
N TRP A 79 15.43 3.33 3.87
CA TRP A 79 14.85 2.05 4.32
C TRP A 79 13.36 1.97 4.04
N VAL A 80 12.88 0.73 3.91
CA VAL A 80 11.45 0.44 3.74
C VAL A 80 11.02 -0.62 4.75
N ALA A 81 9.80 -0.48 5.26
CA ALA A 81 9.13 -1.43 6.15
C ALA A 81 7.70 -1.67 5.65
N LEU A 82 7.12 -2.82 6.01
CA LEU A 82 5.75 -3.19 5.63
C LEU A 82 4.93 -3.55 6.86
N LEU A 83 3.69 -3.07 6.87
CA LEU A 83 2.58 -3.61 7.66
C LEU A 83 1.44 -3.98 6.70
N ALA A 84 1.22 -5.27 6.46
CA ALA A 84 0.10 -5.73 5.65
C ALA A 84 -1.04 -6.20 6.57
N LEU A 85 -2.20 -5.55 6.43
CA LEU A 85 -3.42 -5.81 7.17
C LEU A 85 -4.29 -6.81 6.40
N GLY A 86 -5.02 -7.66 7.12
CA GLY A 86 -5.96 -8.60 6.55
C GLY A 86 -6.97 -9.06 7.60
N ALA A 87 -7.73 -10.11 7.30
CA ALA A 87 -8.67 -10.72 8.25
C ALA A 87 -7.99 -11.56 9.35
N SER A 88 -6.67 -11.77 9.25
CA SER A 88 -5.84 -12.50 10.21
C SER A 88 -4.82 -11.58 10.89
N ALA A 89 -3.89 -12.17 11.65
CA ALA A 89 -2.75 -11.43 12.16
C ALA A 89 -2.01 -10.70 11.01
N PRO A 90 -1.58 -9.44 11.21
CA PRO A 90 -0.93 -8.67 10.17
C PRO A 90 0.47 -9.23 9.88
N VAL A 91 0.89 -9.14 8.62
CA VAL A 91 2.27 -9.44 8.20
C VAL A 91 3.12 -8.20 8.43
N VAL A 92 4.27 -8.39 9.08
CA VAL A 92 5.20 -7.30 9.41
C VAL A 92 6.56 -7.60 8.78
N VAL A 93 7.07 -6.66 8.00
CA VAL A 93 8.46 -6.67 7.50
C VAL A 93 9.21 -5.51 8.14
N PRO A 94 10.26 -5.77 8.93
CA PRO A 94 11.01 -4.72 9.61
C PRO A 94 11.81 -3.86 8.62
N ALA A 95 12.10 -2.63 9.03
CA ALA A 95 12.86 -1.66 8.25
C ALA A 95 14.19 -2.25 7.74
N THR A 96 14.36 -2.27 6.42
CA THR A 96 15.59 -2.70 5.75
C THR A 96 15.92 -1.73 4.62
N ARG A 97 17.20 -1.40 4.44
CA ARG A 97 17.66 -0.42 3.42
C ARG A 97 17.67 -0.98 2.00
N GLY A 98 17.41 -0.07 1.05
CA GLY A 98 17.66 -0.27 -0.37
C GLY A 98 16.90 -1.43 -0.99
N GLU A 99 17.45 -1.96 -2.09
CA GLU A 99 16.83 -3.02 -2.89
C GLU A 99 16.54 -4.29 -2.08
N ALA A 100 17.44 -4.69 -1.18
CA ALA A 100 17.22 -5.84 -0.31
C ALA A 100 16.00 -5.65 0.61
N GLY A 101 15.73 -4.43 1.06
CA GLY A 101 14.53 -4.12 1.82
C GLY A 101 13.27 -4.23 0.98
N MET A 102 13.30 -3.69 -0.24
CA MET A 102 12.16 -3.78 -1.16
C MET A 102 11.84 -5.22 -1.56
N GLN A 103 12.84 -6.08 -1.78
CA GLN A 103 12.59 -7.49 -2.04
C GLN A 103 11.85 -8.19 -0.88
N LYS A 104 12.19 -7.87 0.37
CA LYS A 104 11.47 -8.38 1.55
C LYS A 104 10.05 -7.83 1.63
N VAL A 105 9.87 -6.54 1.35
CA VAL A 105 8.54 -5.91 1.31
C VAL A 105 7.66 -6.57 0.24
N ILE A 106 8.19 -6.79 -0.97
CA ILE A 106 7.46 -7.45 -2.06
C ILE A 106 7.06 -8.87 -1.66
N ALA A 107 7.97 -9.66 -1.09
CA ALA A 107 7.64 -10.99 -0.59
C ALA A 107 6.55 -10.94 0.51
N GLY A 108 6.61 -9.94 1.39
CA GLY A 108 5.59 -9.71 2.43
C GLY A 108 4.23 -9.32 1.86
N LEU A 109 4.19 -8.47 0.83
CA LEU A 109 2.97 -8.07 0.12
C LEU A 109 2.32 -9.28 -0.56
N VAL A 110 3.10 -10.06 -1.32
CA VAL A 110 2.60 -11.26 -2.00
C VAL A 110 2.06 -12.27 -1.00
N GLY A 111 2.84 -12.64 0.03
CA GLY A 111 2.40 -13.63 1.01
C GLY A 111 1.19 -13.18 1.84
N ALA A 112 1.07 -11.89 2.16
CA ALA A 112 -0.10 -11.35 2.84
C ALA A 112 -1.34 -11.36 1.93
N HIS A 113 -1.18 -11.07 0.64
CA HIS A 113 -2.25 -11.12 -0.34
C HIS A 113 -2.75 -12.55 -0.56
N GLU A 114 -1.84 -13.51 -0.74
CA GLU A 114 -2.17 -14.94 -0.88
C GLU A 114 -2.92 -15.47 0.35
N MET A 115 -2.52 -15.07 1.56
CA MET A 115 -3.23 -15.41 2.80
C MET A 115 -4.66 -14.85 2.80
N ALA A 116 -4.83 -13.60 2.36
CA ALA A 116 -6.14 -12.95 2.27
C ALA A 116 -7.05 -13.65 1.24
N GLU A 117 -6.52 -13.98 0.07
CA GLU A 117 -7.23 -14.76 -0.96
C GLU A 117 -7.64 -16.14 -0.43
N ALA A 118 -6.72 -16.88 0.19
CA ALA A 118 -7.01 -18.20 0.75
C ALA A 118 -8.15 -18.16 1.79
N MET A 119 -8.18 -17.11 2.61
CA MET A 119 -9.23 -16.87 3.60
C MET A 119 -10.57 -16.54 2.96
N ALA A 120 -10.58 -15.70 1.92
CA ALA A 120 -11.78 -15.40 1.15
C ALA A 120 -12.33 -16.65 0.45
N LEU A 121 -11.46 -17.47 -0.15
CA LEU A 121 -11.82 -18.76 -0.74
C LEU A 121 -12.39 -19.75 0.29
N ALA A 122 -11.92 -19.69 1.54
CA ALA A 122 -12.46 -20.44 2.66
C ALA A 122 -13.78 -19.85 3.21
N GLY A 123 -14.37 -18.84 2.56
CA GLY A 123 -15.64 -18.24 2.94
C GLY A 123 -15.55 -17.25 4.11
N ARG A 124 -14.34 -16.82 4.49
CA ARG A 124 -14.14 -15.88 5.60
C ARG A 124 -14.10 -14.45 5.08
N PHE A 125 -15.25 -13.79 5.14
CA PHE A 125 -15.43 -12.42 4.65
C PHE A 125 -15.60 -11.39 5.76
N ASP A 126 -15.38 -11.76 7.02
CA ASP A 126 -15.39 -10.83 8.14
C ASP A 126 -14.34 -9.74 7.93
N ASP A 127 -14.79 -8.50 7.84
CA ASP A 127 -13.93 -7.35 7.61
C ASP A 127 -13.67 -6.63 8.95
N PRO A 128 -12.54 -6.91 9.63
CA PRO A 128 -12.26 -6.30 10.91
C PRO A 128 -12.06 -4.78 10.75
N PRO A 129 -12.46 -3.97 11.74
CA PRO A 129 -12.27 -2.52 11.67
C PRO A 129 -10.82 -2.08 11.40
N LEU A 130 -10.63 -1.14 10.48
CA LEU A 130 -9.29 -0.67 10.05
C LEU A 130 -8.47 -0.14 11.22
N ALA A 131 -9.12 0.60 12.13
CA ALA A 131 -8.50 1.16 13.32
C ALA A 131 -7.75 0.11 14.17
N LEU A 132 -8.22 -1.14 14.20
CA LEU A 132 -7.55 -2.23 14.93
C LEU A 132 -6.22 -2.62 14.27
N GLY A 133 -6.19 -2.70 12.94
CA GLY A 133 -4.99 -3.04 12.19
C GLY A 133 -3.87 -2.01 12.32
N LEU A 134 -4.24 -0.73 12.49
CA LEU A 134 -3.28 0.37 12.59
C LEU A 134 -2.57 0.49 13.94
N GLN A 135 -2.90 -0.34 14.94
CA GLN A 135 -2.27 -0.28 16.27
C GLN A 135 -0.77 -0.56 16.23
N LYS A 136 -0.32 -1.43 15.30
CA LYS A 136 1.10 -1.81 15.17
C LYS A 136 1.95 -0.81 14.39
N VAL A 137 1.37 0.27 13.86
CA VAL A 137 2.12 1.26 13.08
C VAL A 137 3.21 1.93 13.92
N ASP A 138 2.93 2.23 15.19
CA ASP A 138 3.87 2.95 16.06
C ASP A 138 5.14 2.13 16.35
N GLU A 139 5.08 0.80 16.25
CA GLU A 139 6.23 -0.09 16.43
C GLU A 139 7.19 -0.06 15.21
N LEU A 140 6.70 0.38 14.06
CA LEU A 140 7.43 0.41 12.78
C LEU A 140 7.85 1.82 12.38
N ALA A 141 7.08 2.83 12.79
CA ALA A 141 7.25 4.19 12.34
C ALA A 141 8.42 4.88 13.06
N LEU A 142 9.48 5.13 12.31
CA LEU A 142 10.63 5.89 12.78
C LEU A 142 10.40 7.41 12.57
N PRO A 143 10.97 8.28 13.43
CA PRO A 143 10.83 9.74 13.28
C PRO A 143 11.25 10.25 11.90
N GLY A 144 10.47 11.17 11.34
CA GLY A 144 10.75 11.78 10.02
C GLY A 144 10.50 10.86 8.81
N ALA A 145 10.13 9.60 9.03
CA ALA A 145 9.79 8.68 7.95
C ALA A 145 8.44 9.03 7.30
N LEU A 146 8.34 8.69 6.01
CA LEU A 146 7.06 8.68 5.30
C LEU A 146 6.21 7.51 5.81
N LEU A 147 4.95 7.77 6.17
CA LEU A 147 3.97 6.75 6.50
C LEU A 147 2.88 6.76 5.44
N VAL A 148 2.75 5.69 4.67
CA VAL A 148 1.73 5.57 3.61
C VAL A 148 0.73 4.49 3.97
N ILE A 149 -0.55 4.85 4.03
CA ILE A 149 -1.64 3.89 4.27
C ILE A 149 -2.49 3.79 3.01
N ALA A 150 -2.51 2.62 2.38
CA ALA A 150 -3.33 2.35 1.20
C ALA A 150 -4.52 1.46 1.57
N SER A 151 -5.74 2.00 1.46
CA SER A 151 -6.99 1.35 1.85
C SER A 151 -8.19 1.95 1.10
N SER A 152 -9.29 1.22 1.02
CA SER A 152 -10.59 1.75 0.58
C SER A 152 -11.35 2.46 1.71
N PHE A 153 -10.87 2.38 2.96
CA PHE A 153 -11.48 2.97 4.15
C PHE A 153 -12.96 2.59 4.40
N GLN A 154 -13.48 1.55 3.76
CA GLN A 154 -14.90 1.16 3.81
C GLN A 154 -15.38 0.73 5.20
N VAL A 155 -14.52 0.03 5.96
CA VAL A 155 -14.80 -0.41 7.34
C VAL A 155 -13.81 0.28 8.27
N PRO A 156 -14.04 1.57 8.63
CA PRO A 156 -13.04 2.35 9.35
C PRO A 156 -12.90 1.91 10.82
N GLY A 157 -14.03 1.64 11.47
CA GLY A 157 -14.07 1.35 12.89
C GLY A 157 -14.16 2.59 13.79
N PRO A 158 -14.46 2.37 15.08
CA PRO A 158 -14.45 3.45 16.06
C PRO A 158 -13.03 4.02 16.24
N GLY A 159 -12.93 5.35 16.33
CA GLY A 159 -11.68 6.04 16.66
C GLY A 159 -10.67 6.16 15.50
N LEU A 160 -10.99 5.71 14.28
CA LEU A 160 -10.06 5.80 13.15
C LEU A 160 -9.62 7.24 12.89
N ALA A 161 -10.54 8.20 12.89
CA ALA A 161 -10.22 9.61 12.64
C ALA A 161 -9.19 10.13 13.65
N ALA A 162 -9.39 9.87 14.95
CA ALA A 162 -8.45 10.26 15.99
C ALA A 162 -7.10 9.55 15.85
N ARG A 163 -7.09 8.28 15.43
CA ARG A 163 -5.86 7.53 15.15
C ARG A 163 -5.08 8.11 13.97
N VAL A 164 -5.76 8.41 12.86
CA VAL A 164 -5.17 9.06 11.69
C VAL A 164 -4.61 10.43 12.06
N GLU A 165 -5.35 11.22 12.84
CA GLU A 165 -4.88 12.53 13.29
C GLU A 165 -3.65 12.42 14.19
N ALA A 166 -3.61 11.43 15.09
CA ALA A 166 -2.42 11.16 15.91
C ALA A 166 -1.21 10.78 15.06
N LEU A 167 -1.40 9.90 14.07
CA LEU A 167 -0.35 9.51 13.13
C LEU A 167 0.13 10.69 12.27
N ALA A 168 -0.79 11.55 11.81
CA ALA A 168 -0.47 12.74 11.02
C ALA A 168 0.33 13.79 11.81
N ARG A 169 0.14 13.86 13.13
CA ARG A 169 0.96 14.72 14.00
C ARG A 169 2.35 14.18 14.25
N ALA A 170 2.53 12.86 14.22
CA ALA A 170 3.80 12.19 14.55
C ALA A 170 4.66 11.87 13.33
N HIS A 171 4.03 11.67 12.16
CA HIS A 171 4.67 11.19 10.95
C HIS A 171 4.26 12.01 9.74
N LEU A 172 5.07 11.93 8.68
CA LEU A 172 4.68 12.42 7.36
C LEU A 172 3.65 11.44 6.77
N LEU A 173 2.39 11.60 7.16
CA LEU A 173 1.30 10.71 6.78
C LEU A 173 0.80 11.03 5.37
N ARG A 174 0.57 9.99 4.58
CA ARG A 174 -0.13 10.01 3.31
C ARG A 174 -1.14 8.88 3.27
N LEU A 175 -2.36 9.20 2.86
CA LEU A 175 -3.46 8.24 2.76
C LEU A 175 -3.78 8.03 1.29
N LEU A 176 -3.66 6.80 0.81
CA LEU A 176 -4.11 6.42 -0.53
C LEU A 176 -5.49 5.78 -0.40
N HIS A 177 -6.53 6.52 -0.81
CA HIS A 177 -7.90 6.03 -0.87
C HIS A 177 -8.12 5.28 -2.19
N VAL A 178 -8.15 3.96 -2.13
CA VAL A 178 -8.26 3.13 -3.34
C VAL A 178 -9.73 2.94 -3.72
N THR A 179 -10.09 3.40 -4.92
CA THR A 179 -11.45 3.38 -5.48
C THR A 179 -11.49 2.52 -6.75
N ASP A 180 -12.68 2.26 -7.30
CA ASP A 180 -12.84 1.48 -8.53
C ASP A 180 -13.40 2.30 -9.71
N GLY A 181 -13.15 3.61 -9.76
CA GLY A 181 -13.63 4.45 -10.88
C GLY A 181 -13.86 5.93 -10.57
N GLU A 182 -13.28 6.44 -9.48
CA GLU A 182 -13.19 7.88 -9.25
C GLU A 182 -11.76 8.30 -9.58
N GLY A 183 -11.60 9.24 -10.53
CA GLY A 183 -10.28 9.70 -10.96
C GLY A 183 -9.40 10.17 -9.79
N MET A 184 -8.10 10.28 -10.04
CA MET A 184 -7.11 10.69 -9.02
C MET A 184 -7.39 12.13 -8.56
N GLU A 185 -8.07 12.28 -7.43
CA GLU A 185 -8.28 13.57 -6.76
C GLU A 185 -7.40 13.69 -5.50
N THR A 186 -6.90 14.91 -5.25
CA THR A 186 -6.22 15.24 -4.00
C THR A 186 -7.22 15.87 -3.05
N GLY A 187 -7.52 15.18 -1.94
CA GLY A 187 -8.45 15.67 -0.93
C GLY A 187 -7.83 16.81 -0.12
N LYS A 188 -8.65 17.79 0.29
CA LYS A 188 -8.22 18.83 1.22
C LYS A 188 -8.19 18.25 2.65
N GLY A 189 -7.03 17.75 3.07
CA GLY A 189 -6.76 17.30 4.45
C GLY A 189 -5.83 16.08 4.52
N CYS A 190 -4.94 16.05 5.52
CA CYS A 190 -4.01 14.96 5.90
C CYS A 190 -3.25 14.22 4.77
N GLY A 191 -3.08 14.84 3.59
CA GLY A 191 -2.42 14.20 2.45
C GLY A 191 -3.19 13.01 1.88
N LEU A 192 -4.53 13.10 1.84
CA LEU A 192 -5.41 12.12 1.20
C LEU A 192 -5.36 12.22 -0.33
N VAL A 193 -5.17 11.08 -0.98
CA VAL A 193 -4.99 10.94 -2.42
C VAL A 193 -5.87 9.80 -2.88
N SER A 194 -6.79 10.06 -3.81
CA SER A 194 -7.58 8.99 -4.43
C SER A 194 -6.73 8.24 -5.44
N LEU A 195 -6.82 6.91 -5.43
CA LEU A 195 -6.17 5.99 -6.36
C LEU A 195 -7.24 5.14 -7.04
N ASP A 196 -7.42 5.32 -8.35
CA ASP A 196 -8.31 4.46 -9.14
C ASP A 196 -7.62 3.11 -9.40
N ALA A 197 -8.20 2.01 -8.90
CA ALA A 197 -7.70 0.66 -9.11
C ALA A 197 -7.68 0.24 -10.58
N ASN A 198 -8.47 0.91 -11.43
CA ASN A 198 -8.49 0.67 -12.87
C ASN A 198 -7.30 1.32 -13.59
N LEU A 199 -6.60 2.27 -12.96
CA LEU A 199 -5.45 2.92 -13.54
C LEU A 199 -4.23 1.99 -13.48
N PRO A 200 -3.53 1.76 -14.61
CA PRO A 200 -2.27 1.03 -14.59
C PRO A 200 -1.19 1.74 -13.76
N PRO A 201 -0.25 1.01 -13.13
CA PRO A 201 0.75 1.60 -12.24
C PRO A 201 1.66 2.62 -12.93
N GLU A 202 1.99 2.43 -14.21
CA GLU A 202 2.75 3.39 -15.01
C GLU A 202 2.03 4.72 -15.20
N GLN A 203 0.70 4.70 -15.25
CA GLN A 203 -0.10 5.92 -15.32
C GLN A 203 -0.34 6.52 -13.93
N ALA A 204 -0.33 5.71 -12.87
CA ALA A 204 -0.46 6.19 -11.49
C ALA A 204 0.81 6.89 -10.97
N ALA A 205 2.00 6.45 -11.40
CA ALA A 205 3.29 6.91 -10.88
C ALA A 205 3.49 8.44 -10.86
N PRO A 206 3.16 9.20 -11.93
CA PRO A 206 3.29 10.66 -11.92
C PRO A 206 2.40 11.36 -10.88
N PHE A 207 1.25 10.79 -10.57
CA PHE A 207 0.32 11.38 -9.60
C PHE A 207 0.77 11.09 -8.17
N LEU A 208 1.27 9.88 -7.90
CA LEU A 208 1.83 9.51 -6.60
C LEU A 208 3.00 10.43 -6.24
N GLY A 209 3.91 10.74 -7.18
CA GLY A 209 5.01 11.68 -6.92
C GLY A 209 4.52 13.09 -6.52
N ARG A 210 3.44 13.59 -7.13
CA ARG A 210 2.85 14.90 -6.75
C ARG A 210 2.14 14.87 -5.40
N ALA A 211 1.44 13.77 -5.13
CA ALA A 211 0.67 13.54 -3.92
C ALA A 211 1.54 13.46 -2.65
N LEU A 212 2.81 13.08 -2.80
CA LEU A 212 3.72 12.92 -1.67
C LEU A 212 4.51 14.19 -1.32
N ARG A 213 4.43 15.24 -2.15
CA ARG A 213 4.95 16.59 -1.85
C ARG A 213 4.30 17.21 -0.59
#